data_AF-A0A2N3VTL6-F1
#
_entry.id   AF-A0A2N3VTL6-F1
#
_cell.length_a   1.000
_cell.length_b   1.000
_cell.length_c   1.000
_cell.angle_alpha   90.00
_cell.angle_beta   90.00
_cell.angle_gamma   90.00
#
_symmetry.space_group_name_H-M   'P 1'
#
loop_
_entity.id
_entity.type
_entity.pdbx_description
1 polymer ?
#
loop_
_entity_poly.entity_id
_entity_poly.type
_entity_poly.pdbx_seq_one_letter_code
_entity_poly.pdbx_strand_id
1 'polypeptide(L)'
;MTTPTSRRAVLAVAAGTAALAGCGSSDDKKSSGTSGTPGPGETSPPVAFAPNTPTKSAAPTKSSAPAPGDVLAKTSDIPVGGGKVFAAKKVVVTQPEKGTFKAFSAICTHQGCTVKDVADGTINCPCHGSKYRVADASVAAGPAPRPLPAERITVENGSIHLA
;
A
#
# COMPACT_ATOMS: atom_id res chain seq x y z
N MET A 1 12.84 22.11 -47.40
CA MET A 1 11.47 22.64 -47.15
C MET A 1 11.40 23.02 -45.68
N THR A 2 11.02 24.25 -45.44
CA THR A 2 11.27 25.07 -44.24
C THR A 2 10.33 24.73 -43.07
N THR A 3 10.87 24.69 -41.85
CA THR A 3 10.11 24.62 -40.58
C THR A 3 9.30 25.90 -40.35
N PRO A 4 8.17 25.83 -39.61
CA PRO A 4 7.91 26.90 -38.66
C PRO A 4 7.70 26.42 -37.22
N THR A 5 8.58 26.95 -36.38
CA THR A 5 8.50 27.13 -34.93
C THR A 5 7.19 27.76 -34.50
N SER A 6 6.46 27.14 -33.55
CA SER A 6 5.34 27.80 -32.87
C SER A 6 5.79 28.35 -31.53
N ARG A 7 5.80 29.68 -31.42
CA ARG A 7 5.99 30.43 -30.18
C ARG A 7 4.61 30.87 -29.69
N ARG A 8 4.24 30.50 -28.46
CA ARG A 8 3.20 31.20 -27.70
C ARG A 8 3.67 31.41 -26.27
N ALA A 9 4.15 32.63 -26.02
CA ALA A 9 4.06 33.27 -24.71
C ALA A 9 2.58 33.55 -24.38
N VAL A 10 2.17 33.63 -23.11
CA VAL A 10 2.00 34.90 -22.37
C VAL A 10 1.73 34.67 -20.86
N LEU A 11 2.10 35.70 -20.09
CA LEU A 11 1.51 36.23 -18.84
C LEU A 11 1.86 35.59 -17.49
N ALA A 12 2.71 36.35 -16.77
CA ALA A 12 2.87 36.33 -15.33
C ALA A 12 1.60 36.83 -14.61
N VAL A 13 1.30 36.24 -13.46
CA VAL A 13 0.47 36.86 -12.41
C VAL A 13 1.20 36.68 -11.09
N ALA A 14 1.49 37.81 -10.46
CA ALA A 14 2.04 37.93 -9.13
C ALA A 14 1.03 37.43 -8.09
N ALA A 15 1.51 36.68 -7.10
CA ALA A 15 0.79 36.45 -5.86
C ALA A 15 1.78 36.65 -4.70
N GLY A 16 1.68 37.82 -4.07
CA GLY A 16 2.28 38.05 -2.76
C GLY A 16 1.43 37.42 -1.67
N THR A 17 2.07 36.89 -0.65
CA THR A 17 1.47 36.66 0.67
C THR A 17 2.52 36.91 1.74
N ALA A 18 2.28 37.94 2.53
CA ALA A 18 2.89 38.17 3.83
C ALA A 18 2.30 37.18 4.85
N ALA A 19 3.12 36.63 5.75
CA ALA A 19 2.69 36.27 7.11
C ALA A 19 3.89 35.97 8.04
N LEU A 20 4.15 36.94 8.93
CA LEU A 20 4.34 36.82 10.39
C LEU A 20 5.50 35.98 10.95
N ALA A 21 6.50 36.72 11.43
CA ALA A 21 7.51 36.29 12.39
C ALA A 21 7.09 36.65 13.83
N GLY A 22 7.46 35.80 14.81
CA GLY A 22 7.53 36.08 16.26
C GLY A 22 6.19 36.06 17.02
N CYS A 23 6.08 35.70 18.31
CA CYS A 23 6.99 35.28 19.39
C CYS A 23 6.24 34.19 20.22
N GLY A 24 6.88 33.20 20.86
CA GLY A 24 7.55 33.35 22.15
C GLY A 24 6.56 33.44 23.32
N SER A 25 6.26 32.33 24.01
CA SER A 25 5.82 32.33 25.42
C SER A 25 6.09 30.99 26.07
N SER A 26 6.76 31.06 27.21
CA SER A 26 7.33 30.00 28.02
C SER A 26 6.30 29.25 28.88
N ASP A 27 6.73 28.05 29.25
CA ASP A 27 6.44 27.24 30.45
C ASP A 27 5.31 27.64 31.40
N ASP A 28 4.40 26.69 31.65
CA ASP A 28 3.81 26.49 32.99
C ASP A 28 3.52 25.00 33.25
N LYS A 29 4.44 24.38 34.00
CA LYS A 29 4.21 23.09 34.68
C LYS A 29 3.25 23.31 35.84
N LYS A 30 2.09 22.65 35.84
CA LYS A 30 1.34 22.37 37.07
C LYS A 30 0.63 21.02 37.01
N SER A 31 1.40 19.95 37.08
CA SER A 31 0.87 18.65 37.46
C SER A 31 0.95 18.53 38.99
N SER A 32 -0.19 18.73 39.64
CA SER A 32 -0.34 18.45 41.06
C SER A 32 -0.58 16.95 41.22
N GLY A 33 0.41 16.25 41.79
CA GLY A 33 0.18 15.01 42.55
C GLY A 33 -0.78 15.30 43.73
N THR A 34 -1.34 14.35 44.46
CA THR A 34 -1.02 12.96 44.81
C THR A 34 -2.29 12.47 45.56
N SER A 35 -2.73 11.19 45.57
CA SER A 35 -2.25 10.18 46.52
C SER A 35 -3.17 8.95 46.55
N GLY A 36 -2.55 7.79 46.83
CA GLY A 36 -3.11 6.60 47.50
C GLY A 36 -3.98 5.69 46.63
N THR A 37 -3.73 4.38 46.51
CA THR A 37 -3.41 3.41 47.58
C THR A 37 -2.66 2.19 47.01
N PRO A 38 -1.69 1.60 47.75
CA PRO A 38 -1.04 0.34 47.38
C PRO A 38 -1.80 -0.87 47.94
N GLY A 39 -1.95 -1.92 47.13
CA GLY A 39 -2.40 -3.25 47.55
C GLY A 39 -1.29 -4.29 47.26
N PRO A 40 -0.99 -5.22 48.18
CA PRO A 40 0.11 -6.16 48.03
C PRO A 40 -0.30 -7.45 47.31
N GLY A 41 0.62 -7.96 46.50
CA GLY A 41 0.91 -9.38 46.36
C GLY A 41 -0.09 -10.24 45.59
N GLU A 42 0.35 -10.75 44.43
CA GLU A 42 0.54 -12.20 44.37
C GLU A 42 1.67 -12.54 43.40
N THR A 43 2.58 -13.35 43.93
CA THR A 43 3.74 -13.92 43.29
C THR A 43 3.30 -15.11 42.44
N SER A 44 3.81 -15.23 41.22
CA SER A 44 3.83 -16.49 40.49
C SER A 44 5.00 -16.56 39.50
N PRO A 45 5.59 -17.75 39.32
CA PRO A 45 7.03 -17.97 39.10
C PRO A 45 7.54 -17.72 37.67
N PRO A 46 8.88 -17.64 37.48
CA PRO A 46 9.49 -17.47 36.18
C PRO A 46 9.28 -18.72 35.32
N VAL A 47 8.57 -18.56 34.20
CA VAL A 47 8.58 -19.57 33.13
C VAL A 47 9.99 -19.66 32.55
N ALA A 48 10.57 -20.83 32.68
CA ALA A 48 11.91 -21.15 32.25
C ALA A 48 12.08 -20.89 30.74
N PHE A 49 13.10 -20.10 30.42
CA PHE A 49 13.63 -19.99 29.06
C PHE A 49 14.24 -21.33 28.66
N ALA A 50 13.52 -22.09 27.83
CA ALA A 50 14.10 -23.20 27.09
C ALA A 50 14.80 -22.65 25.82
N PRO A 51 16.07 -23.00 25.55
CA PRO A 51 16.70 -22.66 24.29
C PRO A 51 16.14 -23.56 23.18
N ASN A 52 15.25 -23.04 22.34
CA ASN A 52 14.86 -23.71 21.11
C ASN A 52 16.06 -23.75 20.16
N THR A 53 16.63 -24.94 20.04
CA THR A 53 17.69 -25.32 19.12
C THR A 53 17.19 -25.19 17.67
N PRO A 54 17.99 -24.70 16.71
CA PRO A 54 17.56 -24.57 15.32
C PRO A 54 17.57 -25.94 14.65
N THR A 55 16.41 -26.60 14.61
CA THR A 55 16.25 -27.82 13.80
C THR A 55 15.97 -27.41 12.35
N LYS A 56 17.06 -27.31 11.59
CA LYS A 56 17.08 -27.40 10.13
C LYS A 56 16.32 -28.65 9.70
N SER A 57 15.13 -28.50 9.11
CA SER A 57 14.53 -29.57 8.35
C SER A 57 13.59 -29.08 7.25
N ALA A 58 13.92 -29.55 6.06
CA ALA A 58 13.06 -29.77 4.91
C ALA A 58 12.30 -28.57 4.34
N ALA A 59 12.83 -28.09 3.21
CA ALA A 59 12.04 -27.50 2.15
C ALA A 59 10.82 -28.39 1.82
N PRO A 60 9.61 -27.84 1.69
CA PRO A 60 8.56 -28.51 0.96
C PRO A 60 8.78 -28.24 -0.54
N THR A 61 9.19 -29.31 -1.20
CA THR A 61 8.62 -29.84 -2.45
C THR A 61 7.95 -28.83 -3.40
N LYS A 62 8.50 -28.79 -4.62
CA LYS A 62 7.89 -28.25 -5.85
C LYS A 62 6.36 -28.42 -5.80
N SER A 63 5.67 -27.30 -5.53
CA SER A 63 4.25 -27.20 -5.77
C SER A 63 4.05 -27.35 -7.27
N SER A 64 3.45 -28.47 -7.68
CA SER A 64 2.95 -28.63 -9.05
C SER A 64 2.15 -27.39 -9.42
N ALA A 65 2.52 -26.76 -10.53
CA ALA A 65 1.86 -25.55 -11.01
C ALA A 65 0.36 -25.83 -11.18
N PRO A 66 -0.54 -24.98 -10.66
CA PRO A 66 -1.96 -25.06 -10.97
C PRO A 66 -2.15 -24.95 -12.48
N ALA A 67 -3.12 -25.68 -13.03
CA ALA A 67 -3.60 -25.43 -14.39
C ALA A 67 -3.95 -23.93 -14.52
N PRO A 68 -3.67 -23.29 -15.67
CA PRO A 68 -3.90 -21.86 -15.81
C PRO A 68 -5.38 -21.56 -15.53
N GLY A 69 -5.64 -20.83 -14.44
CA GLY A 69 -6.98 -20.40 -14.10
C GLY A 69 -7.50 -19.32 -15.06
N ASP A 70 -8.65 -18.74 -14.74
CA ASP A 70 -9.32 -17.75 -15.59
C ASP A 70 -8.37 -16.66 -16.10
N VAL A 71 -8.38 -16.42 -17.41
CA VAL A 71 -7.65 -15.30 -18.03
C VAL A 71 -8.20 -13.99 -17.49
N LEU A 72 -7.33 -13.17 -16.89
CA LEU A 72 -7.68 -11.89 -16.30
C LEU A 72 -7.47 -10.73 -17.28
N ALA A 73 -6.31 -10.69 -17.96
CA ALA A 73 -5.94 -9.64 -18.92
C ALA A 73 -4.72 -10.00 -19.77
N LYS A 74 -4.43 -9.21 -20.80
CA LYS A 74 -3.11 -9.22 -21.45
C LYS A 74 -2.12 -8.37 -20.66
N THR A 75 -0.85 -8.74 -20.71
CA THR A 75 0.24 -7.97 -20.08
C THR A 75 0.38 -6.56 -20.66
N SER A 76 0.01 -6.36 -21.92
CA SER A 76 -0.03 -5.05 -22.60
C SER A 76 -1.10 -4.10 -22.06
N ASP A 77 -2.11 -4.63 -21.37
CA ASP A 77 -3.23 -3.83 -20.87
C ASP A 77 -2.93 -3.21 -19.49
N ILE A 78 -1.80 -3.59 -18.89
CA ILE A 78 -1.35 -3.09 -17.60
C ILE A 78 -0.21 -2.09 -17.86
N PRO A 79 -0.34 -0.83 -17.44
CA PRO A 79 0.69 0.18 -17.66
C PRO A 79 1.85 0.04 -16.66
N VAL A 80 3.08 0.27 -17.14
CA VAL A 80 4.29 0.35 -16.29
C VAL A 80 4.18 1.51 -15.31
N GLY A 81 4.55 1.29 -14.05
CA GLY A 81 4.38 2.22 -12.93
C GLY A 81 2.95 2.30 -12.40
N GLY A 82 2.00 1.58 -12.99
CA GLY A 82 0.58 1.68 -12.68
C GLY A 82 -0.10 0.32 -12.53
N GLY A 83 -1.37 0.25 -12.95
CA GLY A 83 -2.18 -0.96 -12.82
C GLY A 83 -3.59 -0.80 -13.38
N LYS A 84 -4.37 -1.88 -13.31
CA LYS A 84 -5.76 -1.94 -13.74
C LYS A 84 -6.60 -2.67 -12.72
N VAL A 85 -7.78 -2.14 -12.43
CA VAL A 85 -8.75 -2.72 -11.50
C VAL A 85 -9.75 -3.59 -12.28
N PHE A 86 -9.92 -4.83 -11.83
CA PHE A 86 -10.90 -5.80 -12.33
C PHE A 86 -11.99 -5.97 -11.28
N ALA A 87 -12.87 -4.97 -11.17
CA ALA A 87 -13.87 -4.89 -10.11
C ALA A 87 -14.78 -6.13 -10.02
N ALA A 88 -15.18 -6.71 -11.15
CA ALA A 88 -16.00 -7.92 -11.20
C ALA A 88 -15.31 -9.15 -10.59
N LYS A 89 -13.98 -9.24 -10.71
CA LYS A 89 -13.16 -10.31 -10.11
C LYS A 89 -12.62 -9.94 -8.72
N LYS A 90 -12.85 -8.70 -8.27
CA LYS A 90 -12.32 -8.14 -7.02
C LYS A 90 -10.78 -8.23 -6.95
N VAL A 91 -10.10 -8.02 -8.08
CA VAL A 91 -8.64 -8.03 -8.20
C VAL A 91 -8.15 -6.72 -8.81
N VAL A 92 -7.00 -6.24 -8.39
CA VAL A 92 -6.23 -5.20 -9.07
C VAL A 92 -4.88 -5.79 -9.46
N VAL A 93 -4.49 -5.61 -10.73
CA VAL A 93 -3.17 -6.01 -11.23
C VAL A 93 -2.33 -4.76 -11.40
N THR A 94 -1.11 -4.77 -10.86
CA THR A 94 -0.15 -3.68 -11.01
C THR A 94 1.07 -4.13 -11.78
N GLN A 95 1.77 -3.15 -12.36
CA GLN A 95 3.06 -3.35 -12.98
C GLN A 95 4.04 -2.26 -12.49
N PRO A 96 4.69 -2.45 -11.32
CA PRO A 96 5.59 -1.43 -10.76
C PRO A 96 6.77 -1.11 -11.69
N GLU A 97 7.30 -2.15 -12.34
CA GLU A 97 8.39 -2.08 -13.31
C GLU A 97 8.03 -2.90 -14.55
N LYS A 98 8.65 -2.59 -15.69
CA LYS A 98 8.34 -3.28 -16.95
C LYS A 98 8.57 -4.78 -16.83
N GLY A 99 7.52 -5.55 -17.12
CA GLY A 99 7.50 -7.01 -17.04
C GLY A 99 7.24 -7.59 -15.65
N THR A 100 7.23 -6.78 -14.59
CA THR A 100 6.95 -7.24 -13.22
C THR A 100 5.47 -7.04 -12.91
N PHE A 101 4.70 -8.12 -12.89
CA PHE A 101 3.27 -8.07 -12.57
C PHE A 101 2.99 -8.55 -11.14
N LYS A 102 2.10 -7.84 -10.46
CA LYS A 102 1.58 -8.24 -9.16
C LYS A 102 0.07 -8.14 -9.15
N ALA A 103 -0.58 -8.94 -8.32
CA ALA A 103 -2.01 -8.89 -8.13
C ALA A 103 -2.34 -8.79 -6.65
N PHE A 104 -3.38 -8.01 -6.34
CA PHE A 104 -3.88 -7.82 -5.00
C PHE A 104 -5.41 -7.80 -5.02
N SER A 105 -6.02 -8.01 -3.87
CA SER A 105 -7.46 -7.83 -3.73
C SER A 105 -7.82 -6.38 -4.05
N ALA A 106 -8.88 -6.18 -4.83
CA ALA A 106 -9.47 -4.87 -5.05
C ALA A 106 -10.32 -4.40 -3.85
N ILE A 107 -10.43 -5.19 -2.78
CA ILE A 107 -11.24 -4.87 -1.61
C ILE A 107 -10.37 -4.12 -0.59
N CYS A 108 -10.70 -2.84 -0.40
CA CYS A 108 -10.04 -1.97 0.55
C CYS A 108 -10.15 -2.54 1.98
N THR A 109 -9.03 -2.62 2.69
CA THR A 109 -8.93 -3.22 4.03
C THR A 109 -9.47 -2.32 5.14
N HIS A 110 -9.88 -1.09 4.81
CA HIS A 110 -10.55 -0.19 5.73
C HIS A 110 -11.96 -0.68 6.08
N GLN A 111 -12.88 -0.64 5.10
CA GLN A 111 -14.30 -0.99 5.27
C GLN A 111 -14.88 -1.78 4.09
N GLY A 112 -14.04 -2.39 3.25
CA GLY A 112 -14.49 -3.32 2.22
C GLY A 112 -14.95 -2.71 0.89
N CYS A 113 -14.79 -1.40 0.69
CA CYS A 113 -15.04 -0.78 -0.62
C CYS A 113 -14.13 -1.35 -1.70
N THR A 114 -14.63 -1.49 -2.93
CA THR A 114 -13.77 -1.76 -4.08
C THR A 114 -12.92 -0.51 -4.40
N VAL A 115 -11.61 -0.70 -4.60
CA VAL A 115 -10.72 0.36 -5.10
C VAL A 115 -11.14 0.79 -6.50
N LYS A 116 -10.93 2.05 -6.85
CA LYS A 116 -11.46 2.63 -8.09
C LYS A 116 -10.46 2.58 -9.23
N ASP A 117 -9.23 3.03 -8.95
CA ASP A 117 -8.22 3.29 -9.97
C ASP A 117 -6.81 3.07 -9.45
N VAL A 118 -5.86 3.07 -10.38
CA VAL A 118 -4.42 3.08 -10.09
C VAL A 118 -3.82 4.30 -10.75
N ALA A 119 -3.31 5.23 -9.95
CA ALA A 119 -2.71 6.48 -10.40
C ALA A 119 -1.60 6.90 -9.44
N ASP A 120 -0.60 7.62 -9.96
CA ASP A 120 0.48 8.21 -9.17
C ASP A 120 1.24 7.20 -8.30
N GLY A 121 1.45 5.98 -8.82
CA GLY A 121 2.11 4.89 -8.10
C GLY A 121 1.29 4.32 -6.95
N THR A 122 -0.02 4.60 -6.90
CA THR A 122 -0.93 4.10 -5.86
C THR A 122 -2.23 3.51 -6.40
N ILE A 123 -2.76 2.53 -5.67
CA ILE A 123 -4.11 1.98 -5.82
C ILE A 123 -5.04 2.80 -4.91
N ASN A 124 -6.09 3.38 -5.46
CA ASN A 124 -6.88 4.42 -4.79
C ASN A 124 -8.27 3.92 -4.39
N CYS A 125 -8.60 4.02 -3.10
CA CYS A 125 -9.95 3.75 -2.60
C CYS A 125 -10.77 5.06 -2.54
N PRO A 126 -11.92 5.15 -3.23
CA PRO A 126 -12.68 6.39 -3.33
C PRO A 126 -13.47 6.72 -2.07
N CYS A 127 -13.77 5.73 -1.21
CA CYS A 127 -14.69 5.93 -0.09
C CYS A 127 -14.16 6.88 0.99
N HIS A 128 -12.87 6.77 1.33
CA HIS A 128 -12.26 7.53 2.45
C HIS A 128 -10.82 7.96 2.15
N GLY A 129 -10.37 7.80 0.90
CA GLY A 129 -9.04 8.23 0.48
C GLY A 129 -7.88 7.29 0.83
N SER A 130 -8.13 6.05 1.26
CA SER A 130 -7.04 5.09 1.46
C SER A 130 -6.28 4.83 0.17
N LYS A 131 -4.95 4.81 0.27
CA LYS A 131 -4.05 4.57 -0.86
C LYS A 131 -3.09 3.44 -0.53
N TYR A 132 -2.76 2.63 -1.53
CA TYR A 132 -1.83 1.52 -1.40
C TYR A 132 -0.73 1.62 -2.46
N ARG A 133 0.53 1.33 -2.14
CA ARG A 133 1.62 1.38 -3.13
C ARG A 133 1.44 0.31 -4.20
N VAL A 134 1.68 0.64 -5.47
CA VAL A 134 1.59 -0.37 -6.56
C VAL A 134 2.60 -1.51 -6.41
N ALA A 135 3.72 -1.25 -5.73
CA ALA A 135 4.84 -2.17 -5.57
C ALA A 135 4.50 -3.39 -4.69
N ASP A 136 3.70 -3.23 -3.66
CA ASP A 136 3.47 -4.27 -2.63
C ASP A 136 2.11 -4.15 -1.94
N ALA A 137 1.27 -3.21 -2.39
CA ALA A 137 0.02 -2.82 -1.76
C ALA A 137 0.11 -2.41 -0.29
N SER A 138 1.29 -2.02 0.19
CA SER A 138 1.46 -1.39 1.51
C SER A 138 0.67 -0.10 1.61
N VAL A 139 0.22 0.26 2.82
CA VAL A 139 -0.58 1.46 3.05
C VAL A 139 0.29 2.70 2.80
N ALA A 140 -0.06 3.45 1.76
CA ALA A 140 0.54 4.75 1.43
C ALA A 140 -0.16 5.90 2.14
N ALA A 141 -1.48 5.77 2.35
CA ALA A 141 -2.31 6.71 3.09
C ALA A 141 -3.49 5.97 3.73
N GLY A 142 -3.80 6.30 4.99
CA GLY A 142 -4.92 5.74 5.74
C GLY A 142 -6.29 6.21 5.20
N PRO A 143 -7.41 5.82 5.84
CA PRO A 143 -7.53 5.13 7.14
C PRO A 143 -7.34 3.60 7.13
N ALA A 144 -7.05 2.97 5.99
CA ALA A 144 -6.80 1.53 5.94
C ALA A 144 -5.64 1.12 6.90
N PRO A 145 -5.83 0.10 7.76
CA PRO A 145 -4.85 -0.24 8.78
C PRO A 145 -3.77 -1.22 8.29
N ARG A 146 -3.94 -1.82 7.10
CA ARG A 146 -3.07 -2.89 6.60
C ARG A 146 -3.03 -2.96 5.07
N PRO A 147 -1.99 -3.58 4.49
CA PRO A 147 -1.88 -3.76 3.03
C PRO A 147 -3.06 -4.51 2.41
N LEU A 148 -3.30 -4.32 1.11
CA LEU A 148 -4.23 -5.19 0.39
C LEU A 148 -3.65 -6.61 0.33
N PRO A 149 -4.47 -7.65 0.55
CA PRO A 149 -4.04 -9.04 0.38
C PRO A 149 -3.49 -9.29 -1.02
N ALA A 150 -2.40 -10.04 -1.13
CA ALA A 150 -1.85 -10.48 -2.41
C ALA A 150 -2.71 -11.60 -3.02
N GLU A 151 -2.87 -11.55 -4.34
CA GLU A 151 -3.54 -12.57 -5.13
C GLU A 151 -2.50 -13.30 -5.99
N ARG A 152 -2.67 -14.60 -6.18
CA ARG A 152 -1.74 -15.37 -7.02
C ARG A 152 -2.12 -15.21 -8.48
N ILE A 153 -1.10 -14.91 -9.30
CA ILE A 153 -1.23 -14.86 -10.75
C ILE A 153 -0.13 -15.65 -11.42
N THR A 154 -0.43 -16.14 -12.61
CA THR A 154 0.54 -16.73 -13.54
C THR A 154 0.58 -15.87 -14.80
N VAL A 155 1.77 -15.65 -15.35
CA VAL A 155 1.96 -14.88 -16.59
C VAL A 155 2.55 -15.80 -17.66
N GLU A 156 1.77 -16.10 -18.69
CA GLU A 156 2.13 -17.01 -19.77
C GLU A 156 1.75 -16.41 -21.12
N ASN A 157 2.68 -16.44 -22.09
CA ASN A 157 2.43 -16.00 -23.47
C ASN A 157 1.76 -14.60 -23.57
N GLY A 158 2.13 -13.67 -22.69
CA GLY A 158 1.56 -12.32 -22.65
C GLY A 158 0.15 -12.22 -22.05
N SER A 159 -0.35 -13.29 -21.42
CA SER A 159 -1.62 -13.33 -20.71
C SER A 159 -1.39 -13.50 -19.20
N ILE A 160 -2.21 -12.83 -18.41
CA ILE A 160 -2.23 -12.91 -16.95
C ILE A 160 -3.43 -13.76 -16.54
N HIS A 161 -3.18 -14.80 -15.77
CA HIS A 161 -4.18 -15.74 -15.25
C HIS A 161 -4.27 -15.60 -13.74
N LEU A 162 -5.48 -15.65 -13.19
CA LEU A 162 -5.67 -15.80 -11.75
C LEU A 162 -5.49 -17.29 -11.39
N ALA A 163 -4.67 -17.59 -10.39
CA ALA A 163 -4.28 -18.97 -10.03
C ALA A 163 -5.11 -19.60 -8.90
#